data_AF-A0A0V1DSM3-F1
#
_entry.id   AF-A0A0V1DSM3-F1
#
_cell.length_a   1.000
_cell.length_b   1.000
_cell.length_c   1.000
_cell.angle_alpha   90.00
_cell.angle_beta   90.00
_cell.angle_gamma   90.00
#
_symmetry.space_group_name_H-M   'P 1'
#
loop_
_entity.id
_entity.type
_entity.pdbx_description
1 polymer ?
#
loop_
_entity_poly.entity_id
_entity_poly.type
_entity_poly.pdbx_seq_one_letter_code
_entity_poly.pdbx_strand_id
1 'polypeptide(L)'
;MSQTDFINFDSWAFRWDSTQLLWFILVEKDRFSHLHFREVEKDAGEWKFQSMPMAEKKSRVMGAASYKSCFNITDVISAPSTKCILAADSFIKGFESGQQDTTNPLKIKVEAALSKSVEGYYSHKQFQLLAIERGYRVDDSYETCAQRSGNSEVDPYVDLDCRISAALESFKEKYSGSEEKMVVVFVDKRLESVLRHVANLSNMAYELYVPAVEDIPLNGENAQK
;
A
#
# COMPACT_ATOMS: atom_id res chain seq x y z
N MET A 1 -18.27 -21.06 -17.37
CA MET A 1 -18.17 -20.33 -16.09
C MET A 1 -16.69 -20.25 -15.74
N SER A 2 -16.06 -19.09 -15.94
CA SER A 2 -14.68 -18.84 -15.49
C SER A 2 -14.78 -18.12 -14.15
N GLN A 3 -14.68 -18.89 -13.07
CA GLN A 3 -14.46 -18.39 -11.73
C GLN A 3 -13.15 -17.60 -11.77
N THR A 4 -13.24 -16.28 -11.81
CA THR A 4 -12.06 -15.42 -11.79
C THR A 4 -11.44 -15.55 -10.41
N ASP A 5 -10.23 -16.09 -10.36
CA ASP A 5 -9.37 -16.21 -9.18
C ASP A 5 -9.00 -14.83 -8.59
N PHE A 6 -9.97 -14.09 -8.04
CA PHE A 6 -9.70 -12.93 -7.19
C PHE A 6 -9.33 -13.42 -5.78
N ILE A 7 -8.19 -14.13 -5.73
CA ILE A 7 -7.58 -14.72 -4.53
C ILE A 7 -7.07 -13.61 -3.61
N ASN A 8 -7.43 -13.76 -2.31
CA ASN A 8 -6.86 -13.16 -1.11
C ASN A 8 -5.54 -12.40 -1.36
N PHE A 9 -5.54 -11.12 -1.03
CA PHE A 9 -4.29 -10.46 -0.71
C PHE A 9 -3.78 -10.97 0.61
N ASP A 10 -2.49 -11.29 0.66
CA ASP A 10 -1.78 -11.30 1.93
C ASP A 10 -1.77 -9.86 2.44
N SER A 11 -2.67 -9.59 3.37
CA SER A 11 -2.78 -8.31 4.02
C SER A 11 -2.97 -8.54 5.50
N TRP A 12 -2.49 -7.59 6.27
CA TRP A 12 -2.45 -7.69 7.71
C TRP A 12 -2.67 -6.30 8.28
N ALA A 13 -3.60 -6.17 9.22
CA ALA A 13 -3.95 -4.88 9.79
C ALA A 13 -3.89 -4.96 11.30
N PHE A 14 -3.48 -3.86 11.92
CA PHE A 14 -3.52 -3.71 13.37
C PHE A 14 -3.71 -2.24 13.76
N ARG A 15 -3.99 -2.02 15.04
CA ARG A 15 -4.18 -0.69 15.61
C ARG A 15 -3.61 -0.61 17.03
N TRP A 16 -3.17 0.57 17.45
CA TRP A 16 -3.01 0.89 18.88
C TRP A 16 -4.23 1.64 19.40
N ASP A 17 -4.47 1.60 20.71
CA ASP A 17 -5.55 2.37 21.32
C ASP A 17 -5.48 3.85 20.92
N SER A 18 -6.63 4.42 20.53
CA SER A 18 -6.74 5.82 20.11
C SER A 18 -5.90 6.22 18.88
N THR A 19 -5.52 5.26 18.03
CA THR A 19 -4.83 5.52 16.74
C THR A 19 -5.67 5.07 15.55
N GLN A 20 -5.31 5.53 14.36
CA GLN A 20 -5.87 5.03 13.10
C GLN A 20 -5.45 3.57 12.85
N LEU A 21 -6.29 2.81 12.14
CA LEU A 21 -5.94 1.46 11.72
C LEU A 21 -4.82 1.50 10.67
N LEU A 22 -3.72 0.78 10.92
CA LEU A 22 -2.68 0.56 9.91
C LEU A 22 -2.98 -0.74 9.17
N TRP A 23 -3.26 -0.64 7.87
CA TRP A 23 -3.52 -1.79 7.01
C TRP A 23 -2.34 -2.04 6.06
N PHE A 24 -1.57 -3.10 6.33
CA PHE A 24 -0.42 -3.51 5.53
C PHE A 24 -0.87 -4.42 4.38
N ILE A 25 -0.49 -4.04 3.17
CA ILE A 25 -0.65 -4.83 1.96
C ILE A 25 0.73 -5.38 1.59
N LEU A 26 0.84 -6.71 1.60
CA LEU A 26 2.09 -7.42 1.34
C LEU A 26 2.24 -7.65 -0.16
N VAL A 27 3.16 -6.91 -0.77
CA VAL A 27 3.41 -6.94 -2.22
C VAL A 27 4.40 -8.05 -2.55
N GLU A 28 3.92 -9.05 -3.29
CA GLU A 28 4.76 -10.12 -3.80
C GLU A 28 5.60 -9.70 -5.01
N LYS A 29 6.74 -10.39 -5.19
CA LYS A 29 7.50 -10.30 -6.43
C LYS A 29 6.79 -11.14 -7.50
N ASP A 30 6.20 -10.47 -8.48
CA ASP A 30 5.77 -11.14 -9.72
C ASP A 30 6.92 -11.98 -10.29
N ARG A 31 6.64 -13.26 -10.56
CA ARG A 31 7.61 -14.24 -11.06
C ARG A 31 8.13 -13.91 -12.47
N PHE A 32 7.51 -12.96 -13.18
CA PHE A 32 7.80 -12.64 -14.59
C PHE A 32 7.80 -11.13 -14.92
N SER A 33 8.22 -10.25 -14.00
CA SER A 33 8.17 -8.79 -14.19
C SER A 33 9.21 -8.21 -15.17
N HIS A 34 9.65 -8.95 -16.20
CA HIS A 34 10.74 -8.54 -17.11
C HIS A 34 10.28 -7.86 -18.40
N LEU A 35 8.98 -7.87 -18.69
CA LEU A 35 8.45 -7.33 -19.94
C LEU A 35 7.22 -6.50 -19.59
N HIS A 36 7.30 -5.19 -19.79
CA HIS A 36 6.45 -4.50 -20.75
C HIS A 36 6.76 -3.00 -20.73
N PHE A 37 7.41 -2.58 -21.82
CA PHE A 37 7.63 -1.20 -22.19
C PHE A 37 6.30 -0.55 -22.56
N ARG A 38 6.18 0.72 -22.17
CA ARG A 38 5.02 1.59 -22.36
C ARG A 38 4.85 1.94 -23.84
N GLU A 39 3.64 1.76 -24.35
CA GLU A 39 3.13 2.53 -25.50
C GLU A 39 1.68 2.94 -25.21
N VAL A 40 1.33 4.18 -25.54
CA VAL A 40 0.09 4.84 -25.15
C VAL A 40 -0.79 5.00 -26.39
N GLU A 41 -1.92 4.30 -26.44
CA GLU A 41 -3.03 4.65 -27.35
C GLU A 41 -4.40 4.57 -26.65
N LYS A 42 -5.35 5.32 -27.22
CA LYS A 42 -6.52 5.94 -26.56
C LYS A 42 -7.69 5.00 -26.20
N ASP A 43 -7.63 3.70 -26.49
CA ASP A 43 -8.56 2.68 -25.95
C ASP A 43 -7.94 1.92 -24.76
N ALA A 44 -7.30 2.68 -23.88
CA ALA A 44 -6.24 2.16 -23.01
C ALA A 44 -6.73 1.40 -21.76
N GLY A 45 -7.98 1.56 -21.33
CA GLY A 45 -8.39 1.19 -19.97
C GLY A 45 -8.36 -0.32 -19.70
N GLU A 46 -8.95 -1.08 -20.61
CA GLU A 46 -9.11 -2.53 -20.51
C GLU A 46 -7.82 -3.25 -20.94
N TRP A 47 -7.18 -2.80 -22.02
CA TRP A 47 -5.87 -3.30 -22.45
C TRP A 47 -4.77 -3.04 -21.42
N LYS A 48 -4.70 -1.85 -20.80
CA LYS A 48 -3.74 -1.58 -19.71
C LYS A 48 -3.98 -2.47 -18.51
N PHE A 49 -5.23 -2.75 -18.17
CA PHE A 49 -5.54 -3.67 -17.08
C PHE A 49 -5.15 -5.12 -17.42
N GLN A 50 -5.27 -5.54 -18.68
CA GLN A 50 -4.80 -6.86 -19.11
C GLN A 50 -3.27 -6.99 -19.12
N SER A 51 -2.53 -5.94 -19.48
CA SER A 51 -1.05 -5.93 -19.52
C SER A 51 -0.37 -5.59 -18.18
N MET A 52 -1.14 -5.22 -17.15
CA MET A 52 -0.63 -4.75 -15.87
C MET A 52 -0.04 -5.91 -15.02
N PRO A 53 1.04 -5.68 -14.25
CA PRO A 53 1.55 -6.63 -13.26
C PRO A 53 0.46 -7.11 -12.30
N MET A 54 0.55 -8.35 -11.81
CA MET A 54 -0.52 -8.95 -11.00
C MET A 54 -0.74 -8.16 -9.71
N ALA A 55 0.34 -7.72 -9.07
CA ALA A 55 0.27 -6.87 -7.88
C ALA A 55 -0.56 -5.60 -8.12
N GLU A 56 -0.33 -4.89 -9.23
CA GLU A 56 -1.06 -3.67 -9.58
C GLU A 56 -2.55 -3.95 -9.88
N LYS A 57 -2.86 -5.01 -10.64
CA LYS A 57 -4.25 -5.38 -10.95
C LYS A 57 -5.04 -5.65 -9.68
N LYS A 58 -4.48 -6.50 -8.82
CA LYS A 58 -5.10 -6.83 -7.56
C LYS A 58 -5.26 -5.54 -6.74
N SER A 59 -4.24 -4.66 -6.69
CA SER A 59 -4.29 -3.46 -5.84
C SER A 59 -5.37 -2.50 -6.30
N ARG A 60 -5.59 -2.38 -7.61
CA ARG A 60 -6.70 -1.61 -8.18
C ARG A 60 -8.07 -2.14 -7.77
N VAL A 61 -8.26 -3.47 -7.81
CA VAL A 61 -9.51 -4.11 -7.37
C VAL A 61 -9.75 -3.84 -5.89
N MET A 62 -8.71 -3.98 -5.07
CA MET A 62 -8.80 -3.73 -3.63
C MET A 62 -9.13 -2.28 -3.31
N GLY A 63 -8.53 -1.31 -4.01
CA GLY A 63 -8.91 0.09 -3.88
C GLY A 63 -10.39 0.32 -4.18
N ALA A 64 -10.88 -0.22 -5.30
CA ALA A 64 -12.29 -0.10 -5.68
C ALA A 64 -13.23 -0.74 -4.64
N ALA A 65 -12.83 -1.85 -4.04
CA ALA A 65 -13.57 -2.51 -2.98
C ALA A 65 -13.56 -1.69 -1.67
N SER A 66 -12.41 -1.13 -1.28
CA SER A 66 -12.31 -0.25 -0.12
C SER A 66 -13.22 0.97 -0.23
N TYR A 67 -13.38 1.52 -1.43
CA TYR A 67 -14.34 2.59 -1.71
C TYR A 67 -15.79 2.11 -1.49
N LYS A 68 -16.16 0.97 -2.08
CA LYS A 68 -17.51 0.38 -1.92
C LYS A 68 -17.84 0.04 -0.46
N SER A 69 -16.83 -0.34 0.32
CA SER A 69 -16.94 -0.62 1.76
C SER A 69 -16.91 0.64 2.62
N CYS A 70 -16.86 1.84 2.02
CA CYS A 70 -16.83 3.13 2.71
C CYS A 70 -15.66 3.27 3.71
N PHE A 71 -14.51 2.67 3.43
CA PHE A 71 -13.33 2.83 4.29
C PHE A 71 -12.82 4.27 4.25
N ASN A 72 -12.60 4.86 5.42
CA ASN A 72 -12.10 6.22 5.59
C ASN A 72 -10.57 6.25 5.50
N ILE A 73 -10.05 6.06 4.28
CA ILE A 73 -8.61 6.05 4.03
C ILE A 73 -8.11 7.49 3.93
N THR A 74 -7.22 7.88 4.84
CA THR A 74 -6.64 9.23 4.83
C THR A 74 -5.26 9.29 4.22
N ASP A 75 -4.53 8.17 4.25
CA ASP A 75 -3.12 8.13 3.88
C ASP A 75 -2.76 6.81 3.20
N VAL A 76 -1.89 6.91 2.19
CA VAL A 76 -1.31 5.76 1.51
C VAL A 76 0.22 5.86 1.59
N ILE A 77 0.84 4.90 2.25
CA ILE A 77 2.28 4.81 2.45
C ILE A 77 2.83 3.67 1.60
N SER A 78 4.00 3.85 1.02
CA SER A 78 4.74 2.82 0.29
C SER A 78 6.17 2.71 0.79
N ALA A 79 6.68 1.48 0.89
CA ALA A 79 8.12 1.25 0.95
C ALA A 79 8.82 1.81 -0.32
N PRO A 80 10.11 2.19 -0.25
CA PRO A 80 10.89 2.69 -1.38
C PRO A 80 11.23 1.54 -2.33
N SER A 81 10.25 1.16 -3.13
CA SER A 81 10.31 0.06 -4.09
C SER A 81 9.38 0.39 -5.24
N THR A 82 9.85 0.23 -6.48
CA THR A 82 9.02 0.43 -7.67
C THR A 82 7.73 -0.38 -7.60
N LYS A 83 7.78 -1.62 -7.07
CA LYS A 83 6.60 -2.49 -7.00
C LYS A 83 5.57 -1.98 -6.00
N CYS A 84 6.01 -1.52 -4.84
CA CYS A 84 5.12 -1.00 -3.81
C CYS A 84 4.50 0.33 -4.24
N ILE A 85 5.28 1.20 -4.90
CA ILE A 85 4.79 2.48 -5.44
C ILE A 85 3.74 2.23 -6.54
N LEU A 86 3.99 1.30 -7.46
CA LEU A 86 3.04 0.93 -8.51
C LEU A 86 1.75 0.35 -7.95
N ALA A 87 1.85 -0.53 -6.96
CA ALA A 87 0.72 -1.12 -6.26
C ALA A 87 -0.10 -0.04 -5.53
N ALA A 88 0.56 0.88 -4.83
CA ALA A 88 -0.06 2.01 -4.14
C ALA A 88 -0.79 2.94 -5.10
N ASP A 89 -0.16 3.31 -6.22
CA ASP A 89 -0.78 4.13 -7.27
C ASP A 89 -2.03 3.44 -7.86
N SER A 90 -1.92 2.14 -8.14
CA SER A 90 -3.03 1.34 -8.65
C SER A 90 -4.19 1.25 -7.66
N PHE A 91 -3.88 1.10 -6.37
CA PHE A 91 -4.87 1.14 -5.30
C PHE A 91 -5.60 2.48 -5.23
N ILE A 92 -4.87 3.59 -5.21
CA ILE A 92 -5.49 4.93 -5.17
C ILE A 92 -6.40 5.12 -6.39
N LYS A 93 -5.94 4.75 -7.58
CA LYS A 93 -6.77 4.81 -8.80
C LYS A 93 -8.04 3.97 -8.70
N GLY A 94 -7.96 2.79 -8.05
CA GLY A 94 -9.12 1.96 -7.76
C GLY A 94 -10.08 2.66 -6.79
N PHE A 95 -9.55 3.14 -5.66
CA PHE A 95 -10.32 3.77 -4.59
C PHE A 95 -11.03 5.06 -5.04
N GLU A 96 -10.32 5.91 -5.79
CA GLU A 96 -10.87 7.18 -6.26
C GLU A 96 -11.73 7.04 -7.51
N SER A 97 -11.70 5.90 -8.21
CA SER A 97 -12.52 5.72 -9.42
C SER A 97 -14.03 5.80 -9.17
N GLY A 98 -14.46 5.58 -7.92
CA GLY A 98 -15.85 5.76 -7.50
C GLY A 98 -16.17 7.16 -6.99
N GLN A 99 -15.18 8.02 -6.74
CA GLN A 99 -15.39 9.36 -6.21
C GLN A 99 -15.68 10.36 -7.35
N GLN A 100 -16.85 11.00 -7.32
CA GLN A 100 -17.24 11.99 -8.33
C GLN A 100 -16.50 13.33 -8.20
N ASP A 101 -15.92 13.64 -7.03
CA ASP A 101 -15.23 14.90 -6.79
C ASP A 101 -14.12 14.73 -5.72
N THR A 102 -12.90 14.36 -6.14
CA THR A 102 -11.72 14.30 -5.27
C THR A 102 -11.15 15.69 -5.06
N THR A 103 -11.72 16.48 -4.15
CA THR A 103 -11.20 17.83 -3.82
C THR A 103 -9.78 17.77 -3.24
N ASN A 104 -9.41 16.64 -2.61
CA ASN A 104 -8.06 16.34 -2.13
C ASN A 104 -7.70 14.88 -2.44
N PRO A 105 -7.10 14.61 -3.61
CA PRO A 105 -6.71 13.25 -3.95
C PRO A 105 -5.62 12.72 -3.02
N LEU A 106 -5.66 11.41 -2.74
CA LEU A 106 -4.63 10.72 -2.00
C LEU A 106 -3.30 10.77 -2.77
N LYS A 107 -2.23 11.01 -2.02
CA LYS A 107 -0.85 10.96 -2.50
C LYS A 107 -0.10 9.83 -1.82
N ILE A 108 0.88 9.27 -2.52
CA ILE A 108 1.74 8.20 -2.02
C ILE A 108 2.85 8.83 -1.17
N LYS A 109 2.96 8.39 0.08
CA LYS A 109 4.03 8.76 1.02
C LYS A 109 5.10 7.68 0.99
N VAL A 110 6.33 8.01 0.60
CA VAL A 110 7.41 7.01 0.49
C VAL A 110 8.17 6.92 1.81
N GLU A 111 7.98 5.84 2.56
CA GLU A 111 8.60 5.65 3.87
C GLU A 111 9.88 4.83 3.79
N ALA A 112 11.03 5.50 3.96
CA ALA A 112 12.35 4.89 3.85
C ALA A 112 12.53 3.68 4.79
N ALA A 113 12.04 3.79 6.03
CA ALA A 113 12.24 2.79 7.07
C ALA A 113 11.59 1.43 6.71
N LEU A 114 10.54 1.44 5.87
CA LEU A 114 9.88 0.24 5.36
C LEU A 114 10.66 -0.44 4.21
N SER A 115 11.86 0.03 3.86
CA SER A 115 12.68 -0.63 2.85
C SER A 115 13.10 -2.03 3.31
N LYS A 116 13.06 -3.00 2.40
CA LYS A 116 13.61 -4.33 2.66
C LYS A 116 15.13 -4.33 2.79
N SER A 117 15.80 -3.41 2.10
CA SER A 117 17.26 -3.36 1.97
C SER A 117 17.81 -2.05 2.52
N VAL A 118 19.04 -2.08 3.01
CA VAL A 118 19.76 -0.88 3.46
C VAL A 118 19.95 0.10 2.29
N GLU A 119 20.25 -0.38 1.09
CA GLU A 119 20.41 0.46 -0.10
C GLU A 119 19.11 1.19 -0.45
N GLY A 120 17.98 0.49 -0.40
CA GLY A 120 16.66 1.06 -0.64
C GLY A 120 16.24 2.08 0.42
N TYR A 121 16.68 1.89 1.67
CA TYR A 121 16.50 2.87 2.74
C TYR A 121 17.23 4.19 2.42
N TYR A 122 18.52 4.14 2.07
CA TYR A 122 19.27 5.35 1.71
C TYR A 122 18.83 5.94 0.36
N SER A 123 18.32 5.13 -0.55
CA SER A 123 17.91 5.55 -1.90
C SER A 123 16.43 5.95 -1.99
N HIS A 124 15.70 6.09 -0.87
CA HIS A 124 14.27 6.39 -0.89
C HIS A 124 13.92 7.66 -1.67
N LYS A 125 14.74 8.73 -1.59
CA LYS A 125 14.55 9.96 -2.38
C LYS A 125 14.68 9.72 -3.88
N GLN A 126 15.56 8.81 -4.31
CA GLN A 126 15.68 8.45 -5.72
C GLN A 126 14.42 7.72 -6.21
N PHE A 127 13.86 6.82 -5.39
CA PHE A 127 12.57 6.18 -5.71
C PHE A 127 11.43 7.19 -5.79
N GLN A 128 11.40 8.17 -4.88
CA GLN A 128 10.42 9.25 -4.87
C GLN A 128 10.50 10.10 -6.15
N LEU A 129 11.70 10.58 -6.49
CA LEU A 129 11.95 11.38 -7.70
C LEU A 129 11.59 10.61 -8.97
N LEU A 130 12.07 9.37 -9.12
CA LEU A 130 11.76 8.54 -10.28
C LEU A 130 10.25 8.29 -10.42
N ALA A 131 9.54 8.16 -9.30
CA ALA A 131 8.10 7.98 -9.34
C ALA A 131 7.36 9.25 -9.78
N ILE A 132 7.79 10.43 -9.29
CA ILE A 132 7.27 11.74 -9.72
C ILE A 132 7.54 11.95 -11.22
N GLU A 133 8.76 11.69 -11.70
CA GLU A 133 9.14 11.80 -13.12
C GLU A 133 8.29 10.91 -14.02
N ARG A 134 7.84 9.75 -13.51
CA ARG A 134 6.95 8.83 -14.22
C ARG A 134 5.46 9.21 -14.16
N GLY A 135 5.13 10.27 -13.42
CA GLY A 135 3.79 10.83 -13.28
C GLY A 135 2.94 10.18 -12.18
N TYR A 136 3.55 9.49 -11.21
CA TYR A 136 2.83 9.00 -10.03
C TYR A 136 2.60 10.13 -9.03
N ARG A 137 1.44 10.13 -8.36
CA ARG A 137 1.07 11.14 -7.36
C ARG A 137 1.76 10.86 -6.04
N VAL A 138 3.03 11.22 -5.94
CA VAL A 138 3.83 11.10 -4.72
C VAL A 138 3.81 12.42 -3.95
N ASP A 139 3.75 12.33 -2.62
CA ASP A 139 3.91 13.48 -1.72
C ASP A 139 5.40 13.80 -1.59
N ASP A 140 5.85 14.87 -2.24
CA ASP A 140 7.23 15.36 -2.21
C ASP A 140 7.60 16.05 -0.89
N SER A 141 6.59 16.46 -0.11
CA SER A 141 6.75 17.09 1.21
C SER A 141 6.78 16.09 2.36
N TYR A 142 6.53 14.80 2.09
CA TYR A 142 6.56 13.77 3.11
C TYR A 142 7.98 13.51 3.61
N GLU A 143 8.23 13.86 4.86
CA GLU A 143 9.42 13.44 5.58
C GLU A 143 9.23 12.03 6.16
N THR A 144 10.20 11.17 5.87
CA THR A 144 10.30 9.80 6.40
C THR A 144 10.52 9.83 7.91
N CYS A 145 10.10 8.76 8.58
CA CYS A 145 10.38 8.53 10.00
C CYS A 145 11.89 8.48 10.34
N ALA A 146 12.76 8.45 9.33
CA ALA A 146 14.22 8.46 9.42
C ALA A 146 14.79 9.84 9.82
N GLN A 147 14.57 10.24 11.08
CA GLN A 147 15.39 11.28 11.72
C GLN A 147 15.54 11.14 13.25
N ARG A 148 15.01 10.08 13.87
CA ARG A 148 15.14 9.88 15.32
C ARG A 148 15.89 8.59 15.65
N SER A 149 17.19 8.74 15.86
CA SER A 149 17.87 7.97 16.90
C SER A 149 19.00 8.81 17.48
N GLY A 150 18.78 9.31 18.69
CA GLY A 150 19.89 9.73 19.54
C GLY A 150 20.64 8.48 20.03
N ASN A 151 21.97 8.52 19.88
CA ASN A 151 22.95 7.82 20.71
C ASN A 151 23.04 6.27 20.65
N SER A 152 22.78 5.59 19.52
CA SER A 152 23.27 4.20 19.37
C SER A 152 24.62 4.15 18.63
N GLU A 153 25.59 3.43 19.20
CA GLU A 153 26.93 3.22 18.62
C GLU A 153 26.91 2.32 17.36
N VAL A 154 25.84 1.55 17.19
CA VAL A 154 25.52 0.82 15.95
C VAL A 154 24.58 1.70 15.15
N ASP A 155 24.84 1.89 13.85
CA ASP A 155 23.90 2.58 12.95
C ASP A 155 22.55 1.82 12.99
N PRO A 156 21.53 2.34 13.69
CA PRO A 156 20.26 1.63 13.88
C PRO A 156 19.48 1.53 12.56
N TYR A 157 19.95 2.19 11.51
CA TYR A 157 19.39 2.13 10.16
C TYR A 157 19.96 0.97 9.32
N VAL A 158 21.02 0.29 9.78
CA VAL A 158 21.47 -0.97 9.18
C VAL A 158 20.57 -2.13 9.63
N ASP A 159 20.09 -2.11 10.87
CA ASP A 159 19.24 -3.16 11.43
C ASP A 159 17.78 -3.02 10.95
N LEU A 160 17.21 -4.12 10.44
CA LEU A 160 15.88 -4.12 9.87
C LEU A 160 14.79 -4.02 10.94
N ASP A 161 14.95 -4.70 12.08
CA ASP A 161 13.99 -4.65 13.18
C ASP A 161 13.95 -3.24 13.78
N CYS A 162 15.11 -2.58 13.96
CA CYS A 162 15.20 -1.20 14.42
C CYS A 162 14.48 -0.22 13.47
N ARG A 163 14.71 -0.32 12.15
CA ARG A 163 14.04 0.56 11.18
C ARG A 163 12.52 0.38 11.20
N ILE A 164 12.05 -0.87 11.18
CA ILE A 164 10.61 -1.15 11.21
C ILE A 164 10.00 -0.66 12.53
N SER A 165 10.67 -0.89 13.67
CA SER A 165 10.23 -0.39 14.98
C SER A 165 10.09 1.13 15.01
N ALA A 166 11.10 1.84 14.50
CA ALA A 166 11.07 3.30 14.44
C ALA A 166 9.94 3.83 13.54
N ALA A 167 9.67 3.16 12.41
CA ALA A 167 8.55 3.50 11.53
C ALA A 167 7.22 3.34 12.25
N LEU A 168 7.03 2.21 12.94
CA LEU A 168 5.79 1.90 13.66
C LEU A 168 5.54 2.87 14.82
N GLU A 169 6.55 3.18 15.63
CA GLU A 169 6.41 4.20 16.70
C GLU A 169 6.10 5.59 16.13
N SER A 170 6.73 5.98 15.02
CA SER A 170 6.41 7.26 14.38
C SER A 170 5.00 7.28 13.80
N PHE A 171 4.51 6.17 13.24
CA PHE A 171 3.13 6.06 12.76
C PHE A 171 2.12 6.16 13.91
N LYS A 172 2.41 5.53 15.04
CA LYS A 172 1.59 5.64 16.25
C LYS A 172 1.42 7.10 16.70
N GLU A 173 2.50 7.87 16.69
CA GLU A 173 2.45 9.31 17.00
C GLU A 173 1.67 10.10 15.94
N LYS A 174 2.04 9.92 14.66
CA LYS A 174 1.53 10.69 13.51
C LYS A 174 0.06 10.45 13.22
N TYR A 175 -0.42 9.24 13.44
CA TYR A 175 -1.79 8.81 13.18
C TYR A 175 -2.57 8.57 14.47
N SER A 176 -2.28 9.35 15.51
CA SER A 176 -3.09 9.40 16.73
C SER A 176 -4.40 10.17 16.52
N GLY A 177 -5.40 9.89 17.35
CA GLY A 177 -6.58 10.75 17.52
C GLY A 177 -7.83 10.40 16.71
N SER A 178 -7.87 9.29 15.96
CA SER A 178 -9.10 8.86 15.28
C SER A 178 -9.12 7.38 14.94
N GLU A 179 -9.96 6.61 15.63
CA GLU A 179 -10.08 5.16 15.45
C GLU A 179 -10.85 4.72 14.19
N GLU A 180 -11.61 5.64 13.59
CA GLU A 180 -12.45 5.40 12.41
C GLU A 180 -11.68 5.57 11.08
N LYS A 181 -10.48 6.14 11.14
CA LYS A 181 -9.63 6.39 9.97
C LYS A 181 -8.65 5.25 9.75
N MET A 182 -8.22 5.11 8.50
CA MET A 182 -7.33 4.05 8.06
C MET A 182 -6.15 4.62 7.26
N VAL A 183 -4.98 4.07 7.53
CA VAL A 183 -3.76 4.30 6.75
C VAL A 183 -3.40 3.00 6.05
N VAL A 184 -3.21 3.06 4.74
CA VAL A 184 -2.85 1.89 3.93
C VAL A 184 -1.35 1.89 3.69
N VAL A 185 -0.68 0.77 3.94
CA VAL A 185 0.79 0.66 3.91
C VAL A 185 1.22 -0.46 2.96
N PHE A 186 1.91 -0.13 1.87
CA PHE A 186 2.43 -1.10 0.90
C PHE A 186 3.88 -1.46 1.21
N VAL A 187 4.14 -2.76 1.45
CA VAL A 187 5.46 -3.27 1.83
C VAL A 187 5.80 -4.55 1.08
N ASP A 188 7.08 -4.91 0.99
CA ASP A 188 7.50 -6.20 0.40
C ASP A 188 7.02 -7.35 1.30
N LYS A 189 6.39 -8.38 0.74
CA LYS A 189 5.88 -9.54 1.51
C LYS A 189 6.94 -10.19 2.39
N ARG A 190 8.22 -10.14 2.01
CA ARG A 190 9.31 -10.70 2.82
C ARG A 190 9.50 -10.01 4.17
N LEU A 191 8.91 -8.84 4.37
CA LEU A 191 8.92 -8.14 5.65
C LEU A 191 7.83 -8.61 6.61
N GLU A 192 6.91 -9.47 6.19
CA GLU A 192 5.78 -9.91 7.02
C GLU A 192 6.21 -10.44 8.39
N SER A 193 7.20 -11.34 8.43
CA SER A 193 7.64 -11.94 9.71
C SER A 193 8.22 -10.90 10.67
N VAL A 194 8.99 -9.95 10.13
CA VAL A 194 9.60 -8.85 10.92
C VAL A 194 8.53 -7.88 11.39
N LEU A 195 7.60 -7.51 10.50
CA LEU A 195 6.47 -6.64 10.84
C LEU A 195 5.62 -7.24 11.96
N ARG A 196 5.26 -8.53 11.86
CA ARG A 196 4.53 -9.25 12.91
C ARG A 196 5.34 -9.34 14.20
N HIS A 197 6.65 -9.59 14.11
CA HIS A 197 7.52 -9.67 15.29
C HIS A 197 7.55 -8.34 16.06
N VAL A 198 7.90 -7.24 15.37
CA VAL A 198 7.96 -5.90 15.96
C VAL A 198 6.60 -5.47 16.51
N ALA A 199 5.52 -5.76 15.78
CA ALA A 199 4.17 -5.46 16.25
C ALA A 199 3.79 -6.16 17.55
N ASN A 200 4.15 -7.43 17.69
CA ASN A 200 3.91 -8.19 18.90
C ASN A 200 4.70 -7.62 20.08
N LEU A 201 5.92 -7.12 19.85
CA LEU A 201 6.71 -6.45 20.89
C LEU A 201 6.09 -5.13 21.35
N SER A 202 5.40 -4.42 20.45
CA SER A 202 4.76 -3.13 20.74
C SER A 202 3.39 -3.24 21.44
N ASN A 203 2.99 -4.42 21.95
CA ASN A 203 1.68 -4.67 22.57
C ASN A 203 0.49 -4.19 21.70
N MET A 204 0.55 -4.45 20.39
CA MET A 204 -0.51 -4.04 19.47
C MET A 204 -1.80 -4.85 19.65
N ALA A 205 -2.93 -4.16 19.48
CA ALA A 205 -4.24 -4.73 19.70
C ALA A 205 -4.92 -5.03 18.36
N TYR A 206 -5.17 -6.33 18.15
CA TYR A 206 -6.08 -6.92 17.16
C TYR A 206 -5.61 -7.02 15.70
N GLU A 207 -5.94 -8.16 15.10
CA GLU A 207 -5.83 -8.49 13.68
C GLU A 207 -7.19 -8.20 13.03
N LEU A 208 -7.23 -7.34 12.01
CA LEU A 208 -8.45 -7.09 11.23
C LEU A 208 -8.36 -7.85 9.91
N TYR A 209 -9.14 -8.93 9.79
CA TYR A 209 -9.31 -9.66 8.52
C TYR A 209 -10.21 -8.83 7.60
N VAL A 210 -9.64 -8.27 6.54
CA VAL A 210 -10.43 -7.67 5.46
C VAL A 210 -10.96 -8.84 4.60
N PRO A 211 -12.28 -9.07 4.53
CA PRO A 211 -12.82 -10.16 3.74
C PRO A 211 -12.41 -10.01 2.27
N ALA A 212 -12.14 -11.14 1.61
CA ALA A 212 -12.09 -11.16 0.16
C ALA A 212 -13.38 -10.58 -0.40
N VAL A 213 -13.26 -9.75 -1.43
CA VAL A 213 -14.40 -9.28 -2.19
C VAL A 213 -15.04 -10.50 -2.81
N GLU A 214 -16.22 -10.91 -2.32
CA GLU A 214 -16.99 -11.95 -3.00
C GLU A 214 -17.38 -11.42 -4.39
N ASP A 215 -17.21 -12.28 -5.39
CA ASP A 215 -17.64 -12.02 -6.76
C ASP A 215 -19.12 -11.67 -6.76
N ILE A 216 -19.45 -10.40 -7.00
CA ILE A 216 -20.83 -10.02 -7.33
C ILE A 216 -21.10 -10.60 -8.72
N PRO A 217 -21.99 -11.60 -8.87
CA PRO A 217 -22.38 -12.05 -10.19
C PRO A 217 -23.09 -10.88 -10.87
N LEU A 218 -22.64 -10.50 -12.06
CA LEU A 218 -23.47 -9.74 -13.00
C LEU A 218 -24.61 -10.66 -13.45
N ASN A 219 -25.61 -10.84 -12.60
CA ASN A 219 -26.86 -11.43 -13.04
C ASN A 219 -27.59 -10.33 -13.82
N GLY A 220 -27.44 -10.37 -15.13
CA GLY A 220 -28.29 -9.62 -16.04
C GLY A 220 -29.73 -10.05 -15.82
N GLU A 221 -30.54 -9.13 -15.34
CA GLU A 221 -31.98 -9.15 -15.58
C GLU A 221 -32.21 -9.39 -17.08
N ASN A 222 -32.93 -10.46 -17.40
CA ASN A 222 -33.93 -10.50 -18.48
C ASN A 222 -34.62 -11.87 -18.47
N ALA A 223 -35.63 -11.98 -17.61
CA ALA A 223 -36.69 -12.97 -17.77
C ALA A 223 -38.05 -12.28 -17.55
N GLN A 224 -38.40 -11.40 -18.50
CA GLN A 224 -39.79 -11.05 -18.78
C GLN A 224 -39.98 -11.00 -20.31
N LYS A 225 -40.30 -12.16 -20.89
CA LYS A 225 -41.45 -12.35 -21.78
C LYS A 225 -41.63 -13.82 -22.11
#